data_AF-A0A075UJT4-F1
#
_entry.id   AF-A0A075UJT4-F1
#
_cell.length_a   1.000
_cell.length_b   1.000
_cell.length_c   1.000
_cell.angle_alpha   90.00
_cell.angle_beta   90.00
_cell.angle_gamma   90.00
#
_symmetry.space_group_name_H-M   'P 1'
#
loop_
_entity.id
_entity.type
_entity.pdbx_description
1 polymer ?
#
loop_
_entity_poly.entity_id
_entity_poly.type
_entity_poly.pdbx_seq_one_letter_code
_entity_poly.pdbx_strand_id
1 'polypeptide(L)'
;MNLPYALDDDRAAITAVGHEINRPNPARWRAMTTDDERLRQTHRALGLLIKQVEVSFLQRKASLRAVEGTYKDRRRAKVEYEEWKSRTIHFLNRACERRGSIAPRVRLLDETNVIDDLRTALETLARAVTDHRDAIRAGTRNETTADRMLWLQLDLSRHTVLRARAR
;
A
#
# COMPACT_ATOMS: atom_id res chain seq x y z
N MET A 1 -8.11 19.05 12.27
CA MET A 1 -9.41 18.78 11.60
C MET A 1 -9.62 17.28 11.64
N ASN A 2 -10.70 16.80 12.25
CA ASN A 2 -10.95 15.36 12.34
C ASN A 2 -11.69 14.89 11.08
N LEU A 3 -11.26 13.79 10.47
CA LEU A 3 -11.95 13.20 9.32
C LEU A 3 -13.18 12.42 9.81
N PRO A 4 -14.32 12.46 9.10
CA PRO A 4 -15.56 11.83 9.55
C PRO A 4 -15.60 10.31 9.31
N TYR A 5 -14.44 9.65 9.23
CA TYR A 5 -14.32 8.22 8.96
C TYR A 5 -13.10 7.61 9.64
N ALA A 6 -13.21 6.32 9.98
CA ALA A 6 -12.17 5.58 10.68
C ALA A 6 -11.01 5.18 9.75
N LEU A 7 -9.93 4.63 10.33
CA LEU A 7 -8.71 4.23 9.62
C LEU A 7 -8.84 2.92 8.85
N ASP A 8 -9.81 2.10 9.24
CA ASP A 8 -10.18 0.82 8.64
C ASP A 8 -11.32 0.95 7.60
N ASP A 9 -12.04 2.07 7.59
CA ASP A 9 -13.09 2.33 6.62
C ASP A 9 -12.54 2.85 5.28
N ASP A 10 -11.99 1.95 4.50
CA ASP A 10 -11.48 2.22 3.16
C ASP A 10 -12.59 2.69 2.20
N ARG A 11 -13.87 2.33 2.43
CA ARG A 11 -14.99 2.78 1.57
C ARG A 11 -15.27 4.25 1.76
N ALA A 12 -15.39 4.71 3.01
CA ALA A 12 -15.57 6.13 3.31
C ALA A 12 -14.35 6.94 2.86
N ALA A 13 -13.14 6.38 2.98
CA ALA A 13 -11.92 7.01 2.46
C ALA A 13 -11.97 7.22 0.94
N ILE A 14 -12.41 6.23 0.16
CA ILE A 14 -12.58 6.37 -1.31
C ILE A 14 -13.54 7.51 -1.63
N THR A 15 -14.70 7.56 -0.97
CA THR A 15 -15.69 8.64 -1.18
C THR A 15 -15.10 10.01 -0.81
N ALA A 16 -14.40 10.10 0.31
CA ALA A 16 -13.79 11.34 0.77
C ALA A 16 -12.69 11.84 -0.19
N VAL A 17 -11.82 10.93 -0.68
CA VAL A 17 -10.82 11.22 -1.70
C VAL A 17 -11.48 11.65 -3.01
N GLY A 18 -12.53 10.95 -3.46
CA GLY A 18 -13.27 11.34 -4.65
C GLY A 18 -13.87 12.75 -4.55
N HIS A 19 -14.40 13.13 -3.38
CA HIS A 19 -14.84 14.49 -3.14
C HIS A 19 -13.69 15.50 -3.17
N GLU A 20 -12.54 15.16 -2.61
CA GLU A 20 -11.36 16.04 -2.58
C GLU A 20 -10.78 16.28 -3.98
N ILE A 21 -10.76 15.26 -4.86
CA ILE A 21 -10.32 15.42 -6.26
C ILE A 21 -11.24 16.37 -7.02
N ASN A 22 -12.55 16.25 -6.82
CA ASN A 22 -13.55 17.09 -7.47
C ASN A 22 -13.63 18.51 -6.89
N ARG A 23 -13.47 18.64 -5.57
CA ARG A 23 -13.58 19.90 -4.83
C ARG A 23 -12.40 20.00 -3.85
N PRO A 24 -11.23 20.46 -4.33
CA PRO A 24 -10.03 20.53 -3.51
C PRO A 24 -10.20 21.40 -2.28
N ASN A 25 -9.87 20.86 -1.12
CA ASN A 25 -9.81 21.53 0.16
C ASN A 25 -8.44 21.25 0.82
N PRO A 26 -7.53 22.24 0.85
CA PRO A 26 -6.19 22.08 1.40
C PRO A 26 -6.14 21.62 2.87
N ALA A 27 -7.14 21.96 3.69
CA ALA A 27 -7.18 21.52 5.09
C ALA A 27 -7.56 20.05 5.20
N ARG A 28 -8.50 19.59 4.38
CA ARG A 28 -8.91 18.18 4.31
C ARG A 28 -7.82 17.30 3.72
N TRP A 29 -7.20 17.74 2.64
CA TRP A 29 -6.06 17.03 2.05
C TRP A 29 -4.91 16.86 3.04
N ARG A 30 -4.60 17.91 3.81
CA ARG A 30 -3.63 17.81 4.91
C ARG A 30 -4.07 16.75 5.92
N ALA A 31 -5.29 16.82 6.44
CA ALA A 31 -5.80 15.82 7.39
C ALA A 31 -5.74 14.37 6.85
N MET A 32 -5.94 14.16 5.55
CA MET A 32 -5.82 12.85 4.89
C MET A 32 -4.37 12.35 4.75
N THR A 33 -3.38 13.23 4.87
CA THR A 33 -1.97 12.93 4.55
C THR A 33 -1.00 13.30 5.68
N THR A 34 -1.50 13.73 6.83
CA THR A 34 -0.70 14.11 8.00
C THR A 34 -0.11 12.89 8.69
N ASP A 35 -0.95 11.93 9.08
CA ASP A 35 -0.52 10.74 9.83
C ASP A 35 -0.14 9.59 8.89
N ASP A 36 0.80 8.74 9.31
CA ASP A 36 1.33 7.64 8.48
C ASP A 36 0.25 6.64 8.06
N GLU A 37 -0.65 6.27 8.99
CA GLU A 37 -1.76 5.37 8.69
C GLU A 37 -2.77 6.02 7.73
N ARG A 38 -3.07 7.32 7.93
CA ARG A 38 -3.94 8.10 7.03
C ARG A 38 -3.32 8.25 5.64
N LEU A 39 -2.01 8.46 5.57
CA LEU A 39 -1.27 8.56 4.33
C LEU A 39 -1.34 7.25 3.54
N ARG A 40 -1.12 6.11 4.20
CA ARG A 40 -1.26 4.78 3.59
C ARG A 40 -2.71 4.53 3.14
N GLN A 41 -3.70 4.82 3.98
CA GLN A 41 -5.13 4.69 3.66
C GLN A 41 -5.51 5.52 2.43
N THR A 42 -5.12 6.80 2.40
CA THR A 42 -5.37 7.72 1.28
C THR A 42 -4.70 7.25 -0.01
N HIS A 43 -3.47 6.75 0.07
CA HIS A 43 -2.77 6.19 -1.09
C HIS A 43 -3.45 4.94 -1.65
N ARG A 44 -3.91 4.02 -0.79
CA ARG A 44 -4.70 2.86 -1.21
C ARG A 44 -6.04 3.28 -1.83
N ALA A 45 -6.76 4.20 -1.20
CA ALA A 45 -8.03 4.70 -1.68
C ALA A 45 -7.90 5.35 -3.07
N LEU A 46 -6.86 6.15 -3.31
CA LEU A 46 -6.55 6.69 -4.64
C LEU A 46 -6.29 5.59 -5.68
N GLY A 47 -5.54 4.55 -5.33
CA GLY A 47 -5.30 3.41 -6.21
C GLY A 47 -6.59 2.67 -6.58
N LEU A 48 -7.47 2.44 -5.61
CA LEU A 48 -8.77 1.79 -5.83
C LEU A 48 -9.68 2.65 -6.71
N LEU A 49 -9.74 3.95 -6.46
CA LEU A 49 -10.52 4.92 -7.24
C LEU A 49 -10.07 4.96 -8.71
N ILE A 50 -8.75 5.01 -8.96
CA ILE A 50 -8.16 4.95 -10.31
C ILE A 50 -8.61 3.66 -11.02
N LYS A 51 -8.48 2.51 -10.36
CA LYS A 51 -8.88 1.21 -10.92
C LYS A 51 -10.39 1.16 -11.22
N GLN A 52 -11.24 1.70 -10.36
CA GLN A 52 -12.69 1.78 -10.59
C GLN A 52 -13.03 2.61 -11.83
N VAL A 53 -12.31 3.70 -12.05
CA VAL A 53 -12.46 4.55 -13.25
C VAL A 53 -12.04 3.79 -14.51
N GLU A 54 -10.91 3.08 -14.49
CA GLU A 54 -10.44 2.26 -15.61
C GLU A 54 -11.45 1.17 -15.99
N VAL A 55 -12.02 0.48 -14.99
CA VAL A 55 -13.09 -0.50 -15.21
C VAL A 55 -14.33 0.18 -15.81
N SER A 56 -14.69 1.37 -15.32
CA SER A 56 -15.82 2.14 -15.84
C SER A 56 -15.63 2.54 -17.30
N PHE A 57 -14.39 2.85 -17.73
CA PHE A 57 -14.05 3.09 -19.14
C PHE A 57 -14.34 1.87 -20.00
N LEU A 58 -13.91 0.69 -19.56
CA LEU A 58 -14.13 -0.56 -20.29
C LEU A 58 -15.62 -0.86 -20.41
N GLN A 59 -16.36 -0.73 -19.30
CA GLN A 59 -17.81 -0.95 -19.27
C GLN A 59 -18.55 0.00 -20.19
N ARG A 60 -18.31 1.32 -20.09
CA ARG A 60 -19.00 2.31 -20.94
C ARG A 60 -18.65 2.17 -22.42
N LYS A 61 -17.41 1.82 -22.74
CA LYS A 61 -17.00 1.53 -24.11
C LYS A 61 -17.70 0.29 -24.66
N ALA A 62 -17.88 -0.75 -23.83
CA ALA A 62 -18.67 -1.93 -24.20
C ALA A 62 -20.14 -1.58 -24.39
N SER A 63 -20.74 -0.81 -23.47
CA SER A 63 -22.12 -0.32 -23.60
C SER A 63 -22.33 0.48 -24.89
N LEU A 64 -21.40 1.36 -25.26
CA LEU A 64 -21.47 2.12 -26.52
C LEU A 64 -21.48 1.22 -27.76
N ARG A 65 -20.71 0.11 -27.74
CA ARG A 65 -20.69 -0.87 -28.84
C ARG A 65 -21.98 -1.68 -28.92
N ALA A 66 -22.61 -1.93 -27.78
CA ALA A 66 -23.87 -2.66 -27.66
C ALA A 66 -25.11 -1.78 -27.96
N VAL A 67 -24.96 -0.52 -28.36
CA VAL A 67 -26.09 0.35 -28.69
C VAL A 67 -26.78 -0.14 -29.96
N GLU A 68 -27.96 -0.71 -29.77
CA GLU A 68 -28.94 -1.00 -30.80
C GLU A 68 -29.83 0.24 -31.05
N GLY A 69 -30.39 0.37 -32.25
CA GLY A 69 -31.25 1.50 -32.62
C GLY A 69 -30.78 2.23 -33.88
N THR A 70 -31.34 3.42 -34.09
CA THR A 70 -31.09 4.21 -35.31
C THR A 70 -29.69 4.83 -35.31
N TYR A 71 -29.24 5.32 -36.48
CA TYR A 71 -28.00 6.09 -36.58
C TYR A 71 -27.99 7.30 -35.62
N LYS A 72 -29.14 7.94 -35.41
CA LYS A 72 -29.29 9.08 -34.50
C LYS A 72 -29.03 8.68 -33.04
N ASP A 73 -29.48 7.50 -32.62
CA ASP A 73 -29.29 6.97 -31.26
C ASP A 73 -27.82 6.65 -31.00
N ARG A 74 -27.16 5.97 -31.97
CA ARG A 74 -25.72 5.70 -31.89
C ARG A 74 -24.89 7.00 -31.84
N ARG A 75 -25.26 8.01 -32.63
CA ARG A 75 -24.58 9.32 -32.61
C ARG A 75 -24.73 10.00 -31.25
N ARG A 76 -25.94 9.99 -30.66
CA ARG A 76 -26.19 10.55 -29.33
C ARG A 76 -25.36 9.83 -28.25
N ALA A 77 -25.40 8.50 -28.21
CA ALA A 77 -24.63 7.71 -27.24
C ALA A 77 -23.12 7.98 -27.36
N LYS A 78 -22.60 8.19 -28.57
CA LYS A 78 -21.20 8.55 -28.81
C LYS A 78 -20.85 9.93 -28.24
N VAL A 79 -21.71 10.93 -28.41
CA VAL A 79 -21.51 12.27 -27.85
C VAL A 79 -21.51 12.21 -26.33
N GLU A 80 -22.51 11.55 -25.73
CA GLU A 80 -22.60 11.38 -24.27
C GLU A 80 -21.37 10.65 -23.69
N TYR A 81 -20.84 9.65 -24.41
CA TYR A 81 -19.61 8.96 -24.04
C TYR A 81 -18.39 9.87 -24.08
N GLU A 82 -18.21 10.67 -25.13
CA GLU A 82 -17.04 11.56 -25.23
C GLU A 82 -17.09 12.70 -24.20
N GLU A 83 -18.27 13.26 -23.92
CA GLU A 83 -18.46 14.25 -22.84
C GLU A 83 -18.15 13.67 -21.45
N TRP A 84 -18.60 12.44 -21.20
CA TRP A 84 -18.25 11.74 -19.96
C TRP A 84 -16.76 11.43 -19.89
N LYS A 85 -16.16 10.93 -20.98
CA LYS A 85 -14.75 10.58 -21.06
C LYS A 85 -13.86 11.79 -20.80
N SER A 86 -14.16 12.93 -21.40
CA SER A 86 -13.41 14.18 -21.18
C SER A 86 -13.36 14.56 -19.69
N ARG A 87 -14.52 14.60 -19.02
CA ARG A 87 -14.60 14.88 -17.57
C ARG A 87 -13.86 13.84 -16.73
N THR A 88 -13.97 12.58 -17.11
CA THR A 88 -13.37 11.46 -16.37
C THR A 88 -11.86 11.42 -16.52
N ILE A 89 -11.30 11.76 -17.68
CA ILE A 89 -9.86 11.91 -17.88
C ILE A 89 -9.29 13.00 -16.97
N HIS A 90 -9.98 14.14 -16.88
CA HIS A 90 -9.54 15.22 -15.98
C HIS A 90 -9.49 14.78 -14.52
N PHE A 91 -10.53 14.07 -14.06
CA PHE A 91 -10.56 13.48 -12.73
C PHE A 91 -9.44 12.47 -12.52
N LEU A 92 -9.22 11.57 -13.48
CA LEU A 92 -8.19 10.53 -13.45
C LEU A 92 -6.79 11.14 -13.36
N ASN A 93 -6.49 12.15 -14.18
CA ASN A 93 -5.21 12.84 -14.16
C ASN A 93 -4.92 13.43 -12.78
N ARG A 94 -5.89 14.13 -12.18
CA ARG A 94 -5.75 14.67 -10.82
C ARG A 94 -5.55 13.58 -9.76
N ALA A 95 -6.27 12.47 -9.87
CA ALA A 95 -6.10 11.34 -8.95
C ALA A 95 -4.68 10.74 -9.06
N CYS A 96 -4.18 10.56 -10.29
CA CYS A 96 -2.82 10.08 -10.56
C CYS A 96 -1.75 11.05 -10.04
N GLU A 97 -1.89 12.36 -10.28
CA GLU A 97 -0.99 13.39 -9.77
C GLU A 97 -0.93 13.37 -8.24
N ARG A 98 -2.09 13.34 -7.58
CA ARG A 98 -2.19 13.29 -6.11
C ARG A 98 -1.56 12.03 -5.56
N ARG A 99 -1.85 10.87 -6.17
CA ARG A 99 -1.25 9.60 -5.76
C ARG A 99 0.27 9.61 -5.95
N GLY A 100 0.76 10.13 -7.07
CA GLY A 100 2.18 10.30 -7.35
C GLY A 100 2.88 11.21 -6.35
N SER A 101 2.22 12.29 -5.91
CA SER A 101 2.79 13.23 -4.94
C SER A 101 3.04 12.64 -3.55
N ILE A 102 2.24 11.65 -3.13
CA ILE A 102 2.36 11.00 -1.81
C ILE A 102 3.10 9.66 -1.86
N ALA A 103 3.28 9.07 -3.05
CA ALA A 103 3.93 7.78 -3.23
C ALA A 103 5.36 7.69 -2.65
N PRO A 104 6.24 8.72 -2.77
CA PRO A 104 7.55 8.67 -2.13
C PRO A 104 7.48 8.54 -0.61
N ARG A 105 6.56 9.27 0.04
CA ARG A 105 6.38 9.23 1.49
C ARG A 105 5.86 7.86 1.94
N VAL A 106 4.90 7.28 1.20
CA VAL A 106 4.39 5.93 1.50
C VAL A 106 5.49 4.87 1.34
N ARG A 107 6.31 4.95 0.29
CA ARG A 107 7.44 4.01 0.10
C ARG A 107 8.42 4.05 1.28
N LEU A 108 8.78 5.24 1.75
CA LEU A 108 9.66 5.39 2.91
C LEU A 108 9.07 4.74 4.17
N LEU A 109 7.76 4.89 4.38
CA LEU A 109 7.06 4.28 5.51
C LEU A 109 7.01 2.76 5.42
N ASP A 110 6.88 2.20 4.22
CA ASP A 110 6.84 0.76 4.01
C ASP A 110 8.26 0.16 4.16
N GLU A 111 9.29 0.84 3.67
CA GLU A 111 10.70 0.44 3.85
C GLU A 111 11.12 0.47 5.32
N THR A 112 10.71 1.51 6.06
CA THR A 112 11.02 1.64 7.50
C THR A 112 10.39 0.50 8.29
N ASN A 113 9.10 0.20 8.03
CA ASN A 113 8.41 -0.92 8.67
C ASN A 113 9.12 -2.27 8.40
N VAL A 114 9.54 -2.52 7.16
CA VAL A 114 10.25 -3.77 6.83
C VAL A 114 11.57 -3.89 7.59
N ILE A 115 12.30 -2.79 7.76
CA ILE A 115 13.54 -2.78 8.56
C ILE A 115 13.24 -3.07 10.04
N ASP A 116 12.19 -2.47 10.58
CA ASP A 116 11.78 -2.70 11.97
C ASP A 116 11.28 -4.13 12.22
N ASP A 117 10.53 -4.70 11.29
CA ASP A 117 10.07 -6.08 11.33
C ASP A 117 11.26 -7.05 11.27
N LEU A 118 12.23 -6.80 10.37
CA LEU A 118 13.46 -7.59 10.28
C LEU A 118 14.28 -7.50 11.56
N ARG A 119 14.42 -6.30 12.14
CA ARG A 119 15.10 -6.11 13.42
C ARG A 119 14.43 -6.92 14.53
N THR A 120 13.11 -6.84 14.65
CA THR A 120 12.32 -7.57 15.65
C THR A 120 12.46 -9.08 15.48
N ALA A 121 12.42 -9.58 14.24
CA ALA A 121 12.61 -11.00 13.94
C ALA A 121 14.02 -11.47 14.33
N LEU A 122 15.06 -10.68 14.03
CA LEU A 122 16.45 -10.99 14.38
C LEU A 122 16.68 -10.98 15.89
N GLU A 123 16.09 -10.02 16.62
CA GLU A 123 16.15 -9.97 18.09
C GLU A 123 15.46 -11.18 18.72
N THR A 124 14.27 -11.55 18.21
CA THR A 124 13.53 -12.72 18.67
C THR A 124 14.34 -14.01 18.44
N LEU A 125 14.95 -14.14 17.26
CA LEU A 125 15.82 -15.27 16.95
C LEU A 125 17.04 -15.32 17.87
N ALA A 126 17.72 -14.19 18.09
CA ALA A 126 18.88 -14.13 18.98
C ALA A 126 18.53 -14.53 20.42
N ARG A 127 17.35 -14.13 20.90
CA ARG A 127 16.84 -14.51 22.22
C ARG A 127 16.53 -16.00 22.30
N ALA A 128 15.79 -16.55 21.34
CA ALA A 128 15.50 -17.99 21.28
C ALA A 128 16.78 -18.85 21.25
N VAL A 129 17.83 -18.39 20.57
CA VAL A 129 19.13 -19.07 20.52
C VAL A 129 19.84 -19.01 21.88
N THR A 130 19.74 -17.89 22.58
CA THR A 130 20.30 -17.72 23.92
C THR A 130 19.56 -18.63 24.91
N ASP A 131 18.24 -18.60 24.88
CA ASP A 131 17.39 -19.44 25.73
C ASP A 131 17.66 -20.94 25.49
N HIS A 132 17.86 -21.36 24.23
CA HIS A 132 18.23 -22.75 23.89
C HIS A 132 19.61 -23.14 24.43
N ARG A 133 20.61 -22.24 24.32
CA ARG A 133 21.95 -22.45 24.89
C ARG A 133 21.89 -22.59 26.40
N ASP A 134 21.14 -21.73 27.06
CA ASP A 134 20.99 -21.74 28.51
C ASP A 134 20.22 -22.97 29.00
N ALA A 135 19.17 -23.39 28.29
CA ALA A 135 18.42 -24.62 28.59
C ALA A 135 19.30 -25.87 28.50
N ILE A 136 20.18 -25.97 27.50
CA ILE A 136 21.13 -27.08 27.39
C ILE A 136 22.17 -27.05 28.50
N ARG A 137 22.70 -25.86 28.85
CA ARG A 137 23.68 -25.69 29.93
C ARG A 137 23.10 -25.98 31.32
N ALA A 138 21.84 -25.63 31.55
CA ALA A 138 21.14 -25.89 32.80
C ALA A 138 20.64 -27.34 32.91
N GLY A 139 20.45 -28.02 31.79
CA GLY A 139 20.07 -29.42 31.74
C GLY A 139 21.26 -30.36 31.93
N THR A 140 21.01 -31.57 32.46
CA THR A 140 22.01 -32.65 32.53
C THR A 140 22.34 -33.29 31.17
N ARG A 141 21.79 -32.74 30.07
CA ARG A 141 22.03 -33.21 28.71
C ARG A 141 23.23 -32.47 28.12
N ASN A 142 24.20 -33.24 27.63
CA ASN A 142 25.30 -32.69 26.86
C ASN A 142 24.84 -32.12 25.51
N GLU A 143 25.49 -31.04 25.08
CA GLU A 143 25.33 -30.46 23.74
C GLU A 143 25.52 -31.53 22.66
N THR A 144 24.53 -31.69 21.78
CA THR A 144 24.63 -32.62 20.66
C THR A 144 25.31 -31.97 19.46
N THR A 145 25.77 -32.79 18.51
CA THR A 145 26.31 -32.30 17.24
C THR A 145 25.31 -31.42 16.50
N ALA A 146 24.01 -31.74 16.57
CA ALA A 146 22.95 -30.94 15.98
C ALA A 146 22.83 -29.55 16.62
N ASP A 147 22.93 -29.46 17.95
CA ASP A 147 22.90 -28.19 18.70
C ASP A 147 24.09 -27.30 18.29
N ARG A 148 25.29 -27.89 18.16
CA ARG A 148 26.50 -27.18 17.73
C ARG A 148 26.43 -26.72 16.27
N MET A 149 25.91 -27.56 15.37
CA MET A 149 25.74 -27.20 13.96
C MET A 149 24.73 -26.06 13.78
N LEU A 150 23.62 -26.09 14.52
CA LEU A 150 22.62 -25.02 14.54
C LEU A 150 23.26 -23.69 14.96
N TRP A 151 24.03 -23.68 16.06
CA TRP A 151 24.71 -22.49 16.54
C TRP A 151 25.78 -21.96 15.57
N LEU A 152 26.58 -22.84 14.98
CA LEU A 152 27.57 -22.48 13.96
C LEU A 152 26.92 -21.80 12.74
N GLN A 153 25.80 -22.33 12.24
CA GLN A 153 25.08 -21.70 11.13
C GLN A 153 24.53 -20.32 11.49
N LEU A 154 24.04 -20.15 12.72
CA LEU A 154 23.51 -18.86 13.20
C LEU A 154 24.62 -17.82 13.42
N ASP A 155 25.78 -18.23 13.95
CA ASP A 155 26.93 -17.34 14.17
C ASP A 155 27.57 -16.92 12.82
N LEU A 156 27.64 -17.82 11.84
CA LEU A 156 28.08 -17.50 10.47
C LEU A 156 27.15 -16.48 9.78
N SER A 157 25.84 -16.60 10.00
CA SER A 157 24.83 -15.67 9.48
C SER A 157 24.95 -14.27 10.09
N ARG A 158 25.36 -14.18 11.37
CA ARG A 158 25.59 -12.91 12.08
C ARG A 158 26.79 -12.13 11.53
N HIS A 159 27.84 -12.84 11.11
CA HIS A 159 29.05 -12.22 10.51
C HIS A 159 28.86 -11.73 9.07
N THR A 160 27.96 -12.34 8.30
CA THR A 160 27.68 -11.92 6.91
C THR A 160 26.90 -10.61 6.87
N VAL A 161 25.95 -10.42 7.80
CA VAL A 161 25.15 -9.18 7.91
C VAL A 161 26.01 -7.97 8.32
N LEU A 162 26.98 -8.15 9.22
CA LEU A 162 27.88 -7.06 9.66
C LEU A 162 28.85 -6.60 8.56
N ARG A 163 29.28 -7.49 7.66
CA ARG A 163 30.15 -7.13 6.51
C ARG A 163 29.41 -6.38 5.40
N ALA A 164 28.11 -6.63 5.23
CA ALA A 164 27.29 -5.90 4.26
C ALA A 164 27.06 -4.42 4.65
N ARG A 165 27.22 -4.09 5.94
CA ARG A 165 27.01 -2.74 6.50
C ARG A 165 28.27 -1.85 6.48
N ALA A 166 29.42 -2.41 6.10
CA ALA A 166 30.73 -1.74 6.05
C ALA A 166 31.19 -1.39 4.61
N ARG A 167 30.27 -1.48 3.64
CA ARG A 167 30.43 -1.03 2.25
C ARG A 167 29.33 -0.01 1.96
#